data_AF-A0A6G3XJW9-F1
#
_entry.id   AF-A0A6G3XJW9-F1
#
_cell.length_a   1.000
_cell.length_b   1.000
_cell.length_c   1.000
_cell.angle_alpha   90.00
_cell.angle_beta   90.00
_cell.angle_gamma   90.00
#
_symmetry.space_group_name_H-M   'P 1'
#
loop_
_entity.id
_entity.type
_entity.pdbx_description
1 polymer ?
#
loop_
_entity_poly.entity_id
_entity_poly.type
_entity_poly.pdbx_seq_one_letter_code
_entity_poly.pdbx_strand_id
1 'polypeptide(L)'
;EIVGIAGLMGAGRTELAMSVFGRSYGRYLSGTVLRDGTETRTRTVPEAVEAGIAYVTEDRKHYGLNLQDTVSRNISLASLPRLARRGVVDSHRERVLAEGFCRTMNIRARDVLEQVGRLSGGNQQKV
;
A
#
# COMPACT_ATOMS: atom_id res chain seq x y z
N GLU A 1 -5.74 13.68 -14.05
CA GLU A 1 -5.94 14.86 -13.18
C GLU A 1 -5.20 14.64 -11.86
N ILE A 2 -4.74 15.70 -11.20
CA ILE A 2 -4.20 15.63 -9.84
C ILE A 2 -5.02 16.60 -8.99
N VAL A 3 -5.67 16.09 -7.95
CA VAL A 3 -6.53 16.86 -7.05
C VAL A 3 -5.89 16.90 -5.66
N GLY A 4 -5.75 18.09 -5.09
CA GLY A 4 -5.28 18.30 -3.73
C GLY A 4 -6.44 18.51 -2.76
N ILE A 5 -6.45 17.80 -1.63
CA ILE A 5 -7.37 18.01 -0.51
C ILE A 5 -6.57 18.59 0.66
N ALA A 6 -6.89 19.82 1.06
CA ALA A 6 -6.17 20.55 2.11
C ALA A 6 -7.09 20.94 3.28
N GLY A 7 -6.49 21.09 4.45
CA GLY A 7 -7.18 21.46 5.69
C GLY A 7 -6.21 21.46 6.87
N LEU A 8 -6.60 22.10 7.98
CA LEU A 8 -5.84 22.10 9.22
C LEU A 8 -5.70 20.68 9.81
N MET A 9 -4.81 20.52 10.78
CA MET A 9 -4.73 19.26 11.54
C MET A 9 -6.09 18.96 12.19
N GLY A 10 -6.57 17.73 12.04
CA GLY A 10 -7.91 17.32 12.49
C GLY A 10 -9.05 17.68 11.54
N ALA A 11 -8.79 18.23 10.34
CA ALA A 11 -9.82 18.55 9.35
C ALA A 11 -10.44 17.32 8.65
N GLY A 12 -10.10 16.09 9.06
CA GLY A 12 -10.77 14.90 8.52
C GLY A 12 -10.15 14.30 7.24
N ARG A 13 -8.92 14.68 6.84
CA ARG A 13 -8.33 14.24 5.56
C ARG A 13 -8.06 12.74 5.52
N THR A 14 -7.46 12.20 6.58
CA THR A 14 -7.14 10.78 6.71
C THR A 14 -8.42 9.99 6.91
N GLU A 15 -9.35 10.55 7.67
CA GLU A 15 -10.69 10.01 7.93
C GLU A 15 -11.49 9.87 6.64
N LEU A 16 -11.47 10.89 5.77
CA LEU A 16 -12.10 10.85 4.46
C LEU A 16 -11.46 9.77 3.57
N ALA A 17 -10.13 9.78 3.44
CA ALA A 17 -9.41 8.82 2.59
C ALA A 17 -9.67 7.37 3.03
N MET A 18 -9.60 7.10 4.34
CA MET A 18 -9.85 5.76 4.89
C MET A 18 -11.34 5.38 4.91
N SER A 19 -12.26 6.36 4.97
CA SER A 19 -13.70 6.09 4.81
C SER A 19 -14.03 5.63 3.39
N VAL A 20 -13.39 6.23 2.39
CA VAL A 20 -13.48 5.78 0.99
C VAL A 20 -12.76 4.45 0.80
N PHE A 21 -11.57 4.27 1.38
CA PHE A 21 -10.79 3.04 1.28
C PHE A 21 -11.24 1.97 2.28
N GLY A 22 -12.39 1.37 1.99
CA GLY A 22 -12.86 0.20 2.73
C GLY A 22 -13.53 0.48 4.06
N ARG A 23 -13.99 1.71 4.30
CA ARG A 23 -14.57 2.15 5.58
C ARG A 23 -13.66 1.82 6.77
N SER A 24 -12.36 1.98 6.56
CA SER A 24 -11.31 1.53 7.48
C SER A 24 -11.09 2.49 8.65
N TYR A 25 -11.88 3.56 8.76
CA TYR A 25 -11.81 4.53 9.86
C TYR A 25 -13.11 4.56 10.66
N GLY A 26 -12.98 4.31 11.97
CA GLY A 26 -14.10 4.43 12.92
C GLY A 26 -15.34 3.63 12.51
N ARG A 27 -16.51 4.26 12.60
CA ARG A 27 -17.80 3.70 12.19
C ARG A 27 -18.35 4.48 11.02
N TYR A 28 -18.70 3.78 9.95
CA TYR A 28 -19.40 4.37 8.82
C TYR A 28 -20.77 4.93 9.23
N LEU A 29 -21.04 6.18 8.83
CA LEU A 29 -22.31 6.86 9.09
C LEU A 29 -23.21 6.85 7.84
N SER A 30 -22.79 7.52 6.77
CA SER A 30 -23.54 7.68 5.52
C SER A 30 -22.62 8.14 4.38
N GLY A 31 -23.16 8.24 3.15
CA GLY A 31 -22.44 8.65 1.95
C GLY A 31 -22.55 7.64 0.81
N THR A 32 -22.05 8.02 -0.37
CA THR A 32 -21.89 7.14 -1.53
C THR A 32 -20.58 7.48 -2.23
N VAL A 33 -19.97 6.46 -2.86
CA VAL A 33 -18.77 6.63 -3.68
C VAL A 33 -19.17 6.35 -5.11
N LEU A 34 -18.90 7.28 -6.03
CA LEU A 34 -19.14 7.10 -7.45
C LEU A 34 -17.80 7.07 -8.18
N ARG A 35 -17.68 6.15 -9.13
CA ARG A 35 -16.56 6.10 -10.09
C ARG A 35 -17.17 6.20 -11.48
N ASP A 36 -16.70 7.17 -12.26
CA ASP A 36 -17.20 7.43 -13.62
C ASP A 36 -18.74 7.56 -13.68
N GLY A 37 -19.32 8.22 -12.68
CA GLY A 37 -20.77 8.42 -12.56
C GLY A 37 -21.58 7.22 -12.05
N THR A 38 -20.93 6.08 -11.78
CA THR A 38 -21.58 4.86 -11.29
C THR A 38 -21.26 4.61 -9.83
N GLU A 39 -22.29 4.35 -9.01
CA GLU A 39 -22.08 3.99 -7.60
C GLU A 39 -21.22 2.73 -7.50
N THR A 40 -20.17 2.82 -6.68
CA THR A 40 -19.17 1.77 -6.50
C THR A 40 -19.08 1.37 -5.04
N ARG A 41 -18.99 0.07 -4.80
CA ARG A 41 -18.87 -0.47 -3.44
C ARG A 41 -17.42 -0.37 -2.98
N THR A 42 -17.22 0.28 -1.85
CA THR A 42 -15.90 0.42 -1.21
C THR A 42 -16.00 0.19 0.30
N ARG A 43 -16.85 -0.76 0.71
CA ARG A 43 -17.21 -0.98 2.12
C ARG A 43 -16.15 -1.76 2.88
N THR A 44 -15.26 -2.44 2.16
CA THR A 44 -14.11 -3.17 2.69
C THR A 44 -12.87 -2.85 1.85
N VAL A 45 -11.67 -3.09 2.40
CA VAL A 45 -10.42 -2.87 1.67
C VAL A 45 -10.37 -3.68 0.36
N PRO A 46 -10.74 -4.99 0.34
CA PRO A 46 -10.83 -5.73 -0.93
C PRO A 46 -11.76 -5.10 -1.96
N GLU A 47 -12.97 -4.68 -1.55
CA GLU A 47 -13.91 -4.00 -2.47
C GLU A 47 -13.31 -2.72 -3.06
N ALA A 48 -12.61 -1.91 -2.24
CA ALA A 48 -11.96 -0.68 -2.71
C ALA A 48 -10.83 -0.98 -3.71
N VAL A 49 -10.03 -2.02 -3.48
CA VAL A 49 -8.97 -2.46 -4.40
C VAL A 49 -9.55 -2.98 -5.72
N GLU A 50 -10.61 -3.79 -5.66
CA GLU A 50 -11.34 -4.27 -6.85
C GLU A 50 -11.97 -3.11 -7.65
N ALA A 51 -12.41 -2.06 -6.95
CA ALA A 51 -12.87 -0.80 -7.54
C ALA A 51 -11.75 0.05 -8.18
N GLY A 52 -10.48 -0.38 -8.08
CA GLY A 52 -9.33 0.31 -8.64
C GLY A 52 -8.79 1.46 -7.76
N ILE A 53 -9.15 1.48 -6.48
CA ILE A 53 -8.69 2.49 -5.51
C ILE A 53 -7.46 1.94 -4.78
N ALA A 54 -6.40 2.73 -4.75
CA ALA A 54 -5.23 2.46 -3.92
C ALA A 54 -5.11 3.51 -2.82
N TYR A 55 -4.75 3.09 -1.62
CA TYR A 55 -4.50 3.99 -0.49
C TYR A 55 -3.05 3.87 -0.05
N VAL A 56 -2.41 5.03 0.11
CA VAL A 56 -1.05 5.14 0.63
C VAL A 56 -1.16 5.93 1.93
N THR A 57 -0.86 5.26 3.03
CA THR A 57 -0.98 5.83 4.37
C THR A 57 -0.05 7.02 4.61
N GLU A 58 -0.49 7.95 5.46
CA GLU A 58 0.34 9.04 5.99
C GLU A 58 1.38 8.48 6.98
N ASP A 59 0.98 7.54 7.84
CA ASP A 59 1.89 6.85 8.77
C ASP A 59 2.44 5.57 8.14
N ARG A 60 3.45 5.77 7.29
CA ARG A 60 4.13 4.68 6.56
C ARG A 60 4.94 3.76 7.45
N LYS A 61 5.43 4.25 8.60
CA LYS A 61 6.26 3.42 9.48
C LYS A 61 5.41 2.41 10.24
N HIS A 62 4.19 2.81 10.61
CA HIS A 62 3.30 1.94 11.36
C HIS A 62 2.46 1.04 10.46
N TYR A 63 1.88 1.58 9.37
CA TYR A 63 0.94 0.84 8.53
C TYR A 63 1.47 0.49 7.13
N GLY A 64 2.50 1.18 6.65
CA GLY A 64 2.96 1.06 5.27
C GLY A 64 4.11 0.08 5.05
N LEU A 65 4.85 -0.27 6.10
CA LEU A 65 6.07 -1.07 6.00
C LEU A 65 6.19 -2.05 7.18
N ASN A 66 6.67 -3.26 6.88
CA ASN A 66 7.25 -4.13 7.89
C ASN A 66 8.76 -3.86 7.99
N LEU A 67 9.14 -2.99 8.93
CA LEU A 67 10.54 -2.59 9.14
C LEU A 67 11.44 -3.73 9.64
N GLN A 68 10.85 -4.80 10.17
CA GLN A 68 11.58 -5.99 10.63
C GLN A 68 11.89 -6.96 9.50
N ASP A 69 11.26 -6.77 8.34
CA ASP A 69 11.38 -7.69 7.22
C ASP A 69 12.25 -7.11 6.09
N THR A 70 12.56 -7.97 5.12
CA THR A 70 13.37 -7.63 3.96
C THR A 70 12.62 -6.75 2.97
N VAL A 71 13.37 -6.05 2.11
CA VAL A 71 12.82 -5.31 0.97
C VAL A 71 11.97 -6.24 0.09
N SER A 72 12.45 -7.46 -0.18
CA SER A 72 11.76 -8.42 -1.04
C SER A 72 10.36 -8.79 -0.53
N ARG A 73 10.23 -9.07 0.78
CA ARG A 73 8.94 -9.41 1.39
C ARG A 73 8.00 -8.22 1.50
N ASN A 74 8.50 -7.02 1.76
CA ASN A 74 7.67 -5.82 1.76
C ASN A 74 7.06 -5.57 0.37
N ILE A 75 7.85 -5.69 -0.69
CA ILE A 75 7.39 -5.51 -2.08
C ILE A 75 6.43 -6.63 -2.50
N SER A 76 6.71 -7.87 -2.11
CA SER A 76 5.93 -9.04 -2.55
C SER A 76 4.63 -9.25 -1.78
N LEU A 77 4.50 -8.68 -0.58
CA LEU A 77 3.39 -8.94 0.35
C LEU A 77 2.01 -8.79 -0.29
N ALA A 78 1.81 -7.71 -1.04
CA ALA A 78 0.55 -7.43 -1.74
C ALA A 78 0.29 -8.36 -2.95
N SER A 79 1.32 -9.07 -3.43
CA SER A 79 1.27 -9.96 -4.60
C SER A 79 1.46 -11.44 -4.24
N LEU A 80 1.46 -11.80 -2.95
CA LEU A 80 1.68 -13.18 -2.49
C LEU A 80 0.78 -14.23 -3.18
N PRO A 81 -0.53 -13.99 -3.43
CA PRO A 81 -1.36 -14.98 -4.14
C PRO A 81 -0.85 -15.34 -5.54
N ARG A 82 -0.09 -14.45 -6.19
CA ARG A 82 0.51 -14.68 -7.52
C ARG A 82 1.89 -15.34 -7.45
N LEU A 83 2.53 -15.29 -6.29
CA LEU A 83 3.89 -15.80 -6.05
C LEU A 83 3.88 -17.12 -5.25
N ALA A 84 2.78 -17.46 -4.60
CA ALA A 84 2.64 -18.66 -3.81
C ALA A 84 1.87 -19.76 -4.56
N ARG A 85 2.32 -21.01 -4.39
CA ARG A 85 1.62 -22.20 -4.86
C ARG A 85 1.41 -23.15 -3.68
N ARG A 86 0.14 -23.50 -3.41
CA ARG A 86 -0.25 -24.35 -2.26
C ARG A 86 0.32 -23.85 -0.93
N GLY A 87 0.32 -22.53 -0.72
CA GLY A 87 0.81 -21.89 0.52
C GLY A 87 2.33 -21.69 0.60
N VAL A 88 3.11 -22.14 -0.39
CA VAL A 88 4.57 -21.96 -0.42
C VAL A 88 4.93 -20.86 -1.41
N VAL A 89 5.65 -19.84 -0.94
CA VAL A 89 6.14 -18.72 -1.77
C VAL A 89 7.35 -19.18 -2.59
N ASP A 90 7.34 -18.88 -3.88
CA ASP A 90 8.50 -19.06 -4.75
C ASP A 90 9.51 -17.93 -4.49
N SER A 91 10.53 -18.21 -3.68
CA SER A 91 11.55 -17.23 -3.29
C SER A 91 12.36 -16.69 -4.47
N HIS A 92 12.53 -17.47 -5.54
CA HIS A 92 13.24 -17.01 -6.73
C HIS A 92 12.40 -15.96 -7.47
N ARG A 93 11.10 -16.23 -7.69
CA ARG A 93 10.20 -15.26 -8.32
C ARG A 93 9.99 -14.01 -7.48
N GLU A 94 9.90 -14.16 -6.16
CA GLU A 94 9.85 -13.04 -5.22
C GLU A 94 11.09 -12.13 -5.36
N ARG A 95 12.28 -12.72 -5.39
CA ARG A 95 13.54 -11.98 -5.57
C ARG A 95 13.57 -11.23 -6.90
N VAL A 96 13.22 -11.89 -8.01
CA VAL A 96 13.22 -11.26 -9.34
C VAL A 96 12.24 -10.09 -9.41
N LEU A 97 11.05 -10.25 -8.82
CA LEU A 97 10.05 -9.18 -8.73
C LEU A 97 10.59 -7.98 -7.94
N ALA A 98 11.15 -8.24 -6.75
CA ALA A 98 11.69 -7.20 -5.88
C ALA A 98 12.85 -6.44 -6.54
N GLU A 99 13.77 -7.14 -7.21
CA GLU A 99 14.88 -6.51 -7.94
C GLU A 99 14.36 -5.62 -9.08
N GLY A 100 13.27 -6.02 -9.75
CA GLY A 100 12.58 -5.20 -10.73
C GLY A 100 12.08 -3.87 -10.15
N PHE A 101 11.35 -3.93 -9.04
CA PHE A 101 10.84 -2.75 -8.34
C PHE A 101 11.96 -1.86 -7.79
N CYS A 102 13.03 -2.44 -7.23
CA CYS A 102 14.19 -1.67 -6.78
C CYS A 102 14.82 -0.84 -7.91
N ARG A 103 14.90 -1.39 -9.13
CA ARG A 103 15.38 -0.65 -10.30
C ARG A 103 14.43 0.46 -10.72
N THR A 104 13.13 0.16 -10.87
CA THR A 104 12.16 1.16 -11.36
C THR A 104 11.90 2.29 -10.36
N MET A 105 11.95 1.99 -9.06
CA MET A 105 11.72 2.95 -7.98
C MET A 105 13.02 3.59 -7.47
N ASN A 106 14.18 3.16 -7.98
CA ASN A 106 15.50 3.62 -7.53
C ASN A 106 15.67 3.49 -6.00
N ILE A 107 15.33 2.30 -5.48
CA ILE A 107 15.53 1.92 -4.08
C ILE A 107 16.98 1.50 -3.92
N ARG A 108 17.73 2.21 -3.09
CA ARG A 108 19.13 1.91 -2.79
C ARG A 108 19.21 1.00 -1.57
N ALA A 109 19.41 -0.29 -1.82
CA ALA A 109 19.72 -1.33 -0.85
C ALA A 109 20.95 -2.10 -1.32
N ARG A 110 21.66 -2.80 -0.42
CA ARG A 110 22.77 -3.70 -0.77
C ARG A 110 22.28 -4.85 -1.66
N ASP A 111 21.14 -5.40 -1.29
CA ASP A 111 20.35 -6.35 -2.07
C ASP A 111 18.90 -6.35 -1.55
N VAL A 112 18.01 -7.12 -2.19
CA VAL A 112 16.59 -7.19 -1.80
C VAL A 112 16.34 -8.01 -0.52
N LEU A 113 17.36 -8.64 0.05
CA LEU A 113 17.30 -9.35 1.33
C LEU A 113 17.71 -8.43 2.50
N GLU A 114 18.18 -7.22 2.23
CA GLU A 114 18.41 -6.22 3.26
C GLU A 114 17.10 -5.87 3.98
N GLN A 115 17.17 -5.76 5.30
CA GLN A 115 16.04 -5.38 6.13
C GLN A 115 15.66 -3.90 5.88
N VAL A 116 14.37 -3.64 5.63
CA VAL A 116 13.87 -2.29 5.30
C VAL A 116 14.22 -1.26 6.38
N GLY A 117 14.17 -1.65 7.65
CA GLY A 117 14.53 -0.80 8.78
C GLY A 117 15.96 -0.25 8.76
N ARG A 118 16.88 -0.87 8.00
CA ARG A 118 18.27 -0.40 7.84
C ARG A 118 18.46 0.63 6.73
N LEU A 119 17.48 0.78 5.84
CA LEU A 119 17.52 1.76 4.77
C LEU A 119 17.35 3.17 5.31
N SER A 120 17.84 4.17 4.58
CA SER A 120 17.53 5.57 4.88
C SER A 120 16.03 5.85 4.74
N GLY A 121 15.49 6.83 5.46
CA GLY A 121 14.06 7.16 5.40
C GLY A 121 13.55 7.46 3.98
N GLY A 122 14.38 8.09 3.14
CA GLY A 122 14.03 8.33 1.73
C GLY A 122 13.97 7.06 0.87
N ASN A 123 14.73 6.01 1.21
CA ASN A 123 14.60 4.70 0.55
C ASN A 123 13.45 3.88 1.14
N GLN A 124 13.20 3.99 2.45
CA GLN A 124 12.02 3.39 3.07
C GLN A 124 10.72 3.88 2.43
N GLN A 125 10.62 5.17 2.06
CA GLN A 125 9.44 5.71 1.39
C GLN A 125 9.20 5.17 -0.04
N LYS A 126 10.22 4.56 -0.66
CA LYS A 126 10.16 4.02 -2.03
C LYS A 126 9.89 2.52 -2.07
N VAL A 127 10.14 1.82 -0.96
CA VAL A 127 9.71 0.42 -0.75
C VAL A 127 8.21 0.42 -0.56
#